data_AF-A0A9X9QBF3-F1
#
_entry.id   AF-A0A9X9QBF3-F1
#
_cell.length_a   1.000
_cell.length_b   1.000
_cell.length_c   1.000
_cell.angle_alpha   90.00
_cell.angle_beta   90.00
_cell.angle_gamma   90.00
#
_symmetry.space_group_name_H-M   'P 1'
#
loop_
_entity.id
_entity.type
_entity.pdbx_description
1 polymer ?
#
loop_
_entity_poly.entity_id
_entity_poly.type
_entity_poly.pdbx_seq_one_letter_code
_entity_poly.pdbx_strand_id
1 'polypeptide(L)'
;MALEPMEVRSTSRTGRDYDFRYCCYYDLLSFFYVFLTGCVEYGRDPGLPELNLNSWCSIDMEYNIRNKKNDIELNFRNFINNKFSNSFIDAKELAIELQKELFGKRSYYYRHSRHEDFMYNNIIMAFNRTIGQIEAGKIPNRTWTN
;
A
#
# COMPACT_ATOMS: atom_id res chain seq x y z
N MET A 1 -16.51 8.59 9.83
CA MET A 1 -16.89 9.27 8.55
C MET A 1 -16.20 8.55 7.42
N ALA A 2 -16.93 8.08 6.41
CA ALA A 2 -16.35 7.35 5.27
C ALA A 2 -15.81 8.33 4.22
N LEU A 3 -14.69 7.97 3.58
CA LEU A 3 -14.16 8.65 2.40
C LEU A 3 -15.07 8.38 1.20
N GLU A 4 -15.42 9.41 0.45
CA GLU A 4 -16.23 9.28 -0.75
C GLU A 4 -15.41 8.72 -1.92
N PRO A 5 -15.90 7.70 -2.66
CA PRO A 5 -15.28 7.26 -3.90
C PRO A 5 -15.23 8.39 -4.94
N MET A 6 -14.21 8.38 -5.79
CA MET A 6 -14.11 9.31 -6.90
C MET A 6 -15.10 8.94 -8.02
N GLU A 7 -15.82 9.94 -8.54
CA GLU A 7 -16.69 9.77 -9.71
C GLU A 7 -15.87 9.42 -10.96
N VAL A 8 -16.07 8.21 -11.48
CA VAL A 8 -15.43 7.76 -12.72
C VAL A 8 -16.29 8.20 -13.90
N ARG A 9 -15.82 9.19 -14.67
CA ARG A 9 -16.48 9.57 -15.93
C ARG A 9 -16.17 8.53 -17.01
N SER A 10 -17.17 7.73 -17.40
CA SER A 10 -17.04 6.82 -18.54
C SER A 10 -16.95 7.62 -19.84
N THR A 11 -15.74 7.94 -20.27
CA THR A 11 -15.51 8.55 -21.59
C THR A 11 -14.95 7.50 -22.54
N SER A 12 -15.21 7.69 -23.84
CA SER A 12 -14.80 6.75 -24.89
C SER A 12 -13.28 6.59 -24.88
N ARG A 13 -12.82 5.34 -24.77
CA ARG A 13 -11.40 4.96 -24.62
C ARG A 13 -10.52 5.58 -25.70
N THR A 14 -9.78 6.63 -25.34
CA THR A 14 -8.71 7.22 -26.15
C THR A 14 -7.34 6.81 -25.60
N GLY A 15 -6.26 7.04 -26.36
CA GLY A 15 -4.89 6.83 -25.87
C GLY A 15 -4.59 7.57 -24.56
N ARG A 16 -5.20 8.74 -24.35
CA ARG A 16 -5.07 9.52 -23.11
C ARG A 16 -5.65 8.83 -21.87
N ASP A 17 -6.63 7.96 -22.04
CA ASP A 17 -7.21 7.19 -20.92
C ASP A 17 -6.28 6.06 -20.47
N TYR A 18 -5.41 5.55 -21.36
CA TYR A 18 -4.35 4.61 -20.96
C TYR A 18 -3.28 5.33 -20.14
N ASP A 19 -2.77 6.46 -20.64
CA ASP A 19 -1.73 7.25 -19.94
C ASP A 19 -2.18 7.67 -18.53
N PHE A 20 -3.43 8.12 -18.39
CA PHE A 20 -3.99 8.48 -17.08
C PHE A 20 -3.99 7.29 -16.10
N ARG A 21 -4.38 6.09 -16.54
CA ARG A 21 -4.42 4.90 -15.69
C ARG A 21 -3.03 4.45 -15.25
N TYR A 22 -2.03 4.59 -16.12
CA TYR A 22 -0.64 4.37 -15.75
C TYR A 22 -0.21 5.33 -14.65
N CYS A 23 -0.51 6.63 -14.78
CA CYS A 23 -0.21 7.62 -13.73
C CYS A 23 -0.87 7.22 -12.39
N CYS A 24 -2.16 6.93 -12.37
CA CYS A 24 -2.88 6.52 -11.16
C CYS A 24 -2.25 5.29 -10.47
N TYR A 25 -1.84 4.29 -11.26
CA TYR A 25 -1.17 3.11 -10.71
C TYR A 25 0.16 3.46 -10.05
N TYR A 26 1.00 4.25 -10.72
CA TYR A 26 2.29 4.66 -10.19
C TYR A 26 2.17 5.60 -8.98
N ASP A 27 1.16 6.45 -8.94
CA ASP A 27 0.86 7.29 -7.78
C ASP A 27 0.50 6.42 -6.56
N LEU A 28 -0.39 5.46 -6.73
CA LEU A 28 -0.80 4.54 -5.67
C LEU A 28 0.32 3.61 -5.22
N LEU A 29 1.16 3.14 -6.15
CA LEU A 29 2.37 2.39 -5.81
C LEU A 29 3.33 3.24 -4.99
N SER A 30 3.57 4.49 -5.41
CA SER A 30 4.46 5.41 -4.71
C SER A 30 3.95 5.72 -3.31
N PHE A 31 2.65 6.00 -3.18
CA PHE A 31 1.96 6.14 -1.91
C PHE A 31 2.17 4.90 -1.02
N PHE A 32 1.93 3.71 -1.55
CA PHE A 32 2.06 2.47 -0.79
C PHE A 32 3.48 2.23 -0.26
N TYR A 33 4.51 2.47 -1.09
CA TYR A 33 5.91 2.34 -0.62
C TYR A 33 6.24 3.35 0.48
N VAL A 34 5.82 4.62 0.34
CA VAL A 34 6.04 5.66 1.36
C VAL A 34 5.29 5.31 2.65
N PHE A 35 4.04 4.85 2.54
CA PHE A 35 3.24 4.38 3.67
C PHE A 35 3.95 3.25 4.43
N LEU A 36 4.44 2.22 3.74
CA LEU A 36 5.17 1.13 4.38
C LEU A 36 6.47 1.59 5.03
N THR A 37 7.26 2.45 4.36
CA THR A 37 8.47 3.03 4.95
C THR A 37 8.16 3.78 6.23
N GLY A 38 7.07 4.57 6.26
CA GLY A 38 6.60 5.23 7.47
C GLY A 38 6.26 4.24 8.59
N CYS A 39 5.50 3.19 8.29
CA CYS A 39 5.13 2.15 9.26
C CYS A 39 6.33 1.34 9.80
N VAL A 40 7.43 1.28 9.04
CA VAL A 40 8.66 0.57 9.41
C VAL A 40 9.59 1.46 10.23
N GLU A 41 9.83 2.69 9.77
CA GLU A 41 10.88 3.56 10.31
C GLU A 41 10.39 4.49 11.44
N TYR A 42 9.13 4.91 11.44
CA TYR A 42 8.62 5.88 12.43
C TYR A 42 8.21 5.21 13.75
N GLY A 43 8.43 5.92 14.87
CA GLY A 43 8.03 5.46 16.21
C GLY A 43 8.80 4.24 16.71
N ARG A 44 9.95 3.97 16.12
CA ARG A 44 10.70 2.76 16.41
C ARG A 44 11.47 2.86 17.72
N ASP A 45 11.51 1.75 18.46
CA ASP A 45 12.16 1.68 19.76
C ASP A 45 13.66 2.05 19.65
N PRO A 46 14.14 3.03 20.45
CA PRO A 46 15.55 3.40 20.48
C PRO A 46 16.44 2.19 20.79
N GLY A 47 17.45 1.94 19.95
CA GLY A 47 18.42 0.85 20.15
C GLY A 47 18.16 -0.42 19.33
N LEU A 48 17.05 -0.50 18.58
CA LEU A 48 16.89 -1.57 17.59
C LEU A 48 17.69 -1.27 16.31
N PRO A 49 18.28 -2.29 15.65
CA PRO A 49 19.02 -2.10 14.40
C PRO A 49 18.10 -1.61 13.28
N GLU A 50 18.57 -0.68 12.44
CA GLU A 50 17.83 -0.19 11.26
C GLU A 50 17.24 -1.35 10.44
N LEU A 51 15.99 -1.21 10.00
CA LEU A 51 15.28 -2.27 9.27
C LEU A 51 15.63 -2.28 7.79
N ASN A 52 16.88 -1.98 7.45
CA ASN A 52 17.53 -2.12 6.15
C ASN A 52 16.59 -1.98 4.93
N LEU A 53 15.77 -0.92 4.91
CA LEU A 53 15.05 -0.50 3.72
C LEU A 53 15.99 0.21 2.73
N ASN A 54 17.27 0.37 3.07
CA ASN A 54 18.30 0.90 2.17
C ASN A 54 18.36 0.12 0.84
N SER A 55 18.05 -1.18 0.89
CA SER A 55 17.93 -2.04 -0.29
C SER A 55 16.81 -1.66 -1.27
N TRP A 56 15.87 -0.80 -0.87
CA TRP A 56 14.81 -0.25 -1.72
C TRP A 56 15.19 1.07 -2.40
N CYS A 57 16.25 1.73 -1.95
CA CYS A 57 16.67 3.07 -2.39
C CYS A 57 18.20 3.16 -2.50
N SER A 58 18.82 2.13 -3.08
CA SER A 58 20.24 2.14 -3.44
C SER A 58 20.47 2.82 -4.80
N ILE A 59 21.74 3.01 -5.16
CA ILE A 59 22.12 3.50 -6.50
C ILE A 59 21.81 2.47 -7.62
N ASP A 60 21.65 1.20 -7.28
CA ASP A 60 21.34 0.13 -8.24
C ASP A 60 19.81 -0.04 -8.36
N MET A 61 19.27 0.40 -9.50
CA MET A 61 17.83 0.37 -9.77
C MET A 61 17.30 -1.07 -9.90
N GLU A 62 18.04 -1.97 -10.51
CA GLU A 62 17.61 -3.37 -10.66
C GLU A 62 17.58 -4.06 -9.29
N TYR A 63 18.58 -3.78 -8.46
CA TYR A 63 18.61 -4.23 -7.06
C TYR A 63 17.38 -3.74 -6.29
N ASN A 64 17.06 -2.44 -6.40
CA ASN A 64 15.90 -1.84 -5.73
C ASN A 64 14.59 -2.51 -6.15
N ILE A 65 14.38 -2.70 -7.46
CA ILE A 65 13.18 -3.35 -8.01
C ILE A 65 13.06 -4.78 -7.50
N ARG A 66 14.16 -5.54 -7.53
CA ARG A 66 14.19 -6.93 -7.07
C ARG A 66 13.85 -7.05 -5.59
N ASN A 67 14.42 -6.19 -4.75
CA ASN A 67 14.16 -6.23 -3.31
C ASN A 67 12.72 -5.81 -2.98
N LYS A 68 12.21 -4.74 -3.59
CA LYS A 68 10.80 -4.34 -3.43
C LYS A 68 9.86 -5.46 -3.84
N LYS A 69 10.10 -6.11 -4.99
CA LYS A 69 9.31 -7.25 -5.44
C LYS A 69 9.37 -8.41 -4.45
N ASN A 70 10.56 -8.75 -3.97
CA ASN A 70 10.74 -9.84 -3.01
C ASN A 70 10.01 -9.58 -1.70
N ASP A 71 10.14 -8.36 -1.16
CA ASP A 71 9.51 -7.97 0.10
C ASP A 71 7.98 -7.85 -0.03
N ILE A 72 7.47 -7.30 -1.12
CA ILE A 72 6.04 -6.94 -1.26
C ILE A 72 5.19 -8.00 -1.95
N GLU A 73 5.75 -8.76 -2.88
CA GLU A 73 4.96 -9.76 -3.61
C GLU A 73 5.18 -11.17 -3.10
N LEU A 74 6.42 -11.53 -2.73
CA LEU A 74 6.76 -12.89 -2.35
C LEU A 74 6.72 -13.09 -0.83
N ASN A 75 7.16 -12.09 -0.06
CA ASN A 75 7.40 -12.24 1.38
C ASN A 75 6.62 -11.23 2.25
N PHE A 76 5.53 -10.66 1.74
CA PHE A 76 4.86 -9.54 2.41
C PHE A 76 4.45 -9.83 3.86
N ARG A 77 3.94 -11.03 4.12
CA ARG A 77 3.57 -11.44 5.49
C ARG A 77 4.77 -11.43 6.44
N ASN A 78 5.94 -11.88 5.97
CA ASN A 78 7.16 -11.84 6.75
C ASN A 78 7.65 -10.40 6.92
N PHE A 79 7.55 -9.59 5.86
CA PHE A 79 7.89 -8.17 5.89
C PHE A 79 7.10 -7.42 6.97
N ILE A 80 5.76 -7.49 6.96
CA ILE A 80 4.93 -6.78 7.95
C ILE A 80 5.12 -7.31 9.38
N ASN A 81 5.41 -8.59 9.55
CA ASN A 81 5.59 -9.17 10.88
C ASN A 81 6.92 -8.76 11.50
N ASN A 82 7.97 -8.70 10.69
CA ASN A 82 9.33 -8.47 11.18
C ASN A 82 9.73 -7.00 11.15
N LYS A 83 9.16 -6.21 10.23
CA LYS A 83 9.60 -4.83 9.98
C LYS A 83 8.64 -3.75 10.47
N PHE A 84 7.36 -4.02 10.74
CA PHE A 84 6.49 -2.95 11.25
C PHE A 84 6.89 -2.53 12.66
N SER A 85 6.96 -1.22 12.86
CA SER A 85 7.10 -0.61 14.17
C SER A 85 5.88 -0.92 15.05
N ASN A 86 6.13 -1.09 16.35
CA ASN A 86 5.07 -1.31 17.35
C ASN A 86 4.07 -0.15 17.39
N SER A 87 4.50 1.07 17.04
CA SER A 87 3.63 2.25 16.93
C SER A 87 2.57 2.15 15.83
N PHE A 88 2.78 1.30 14.82
CA PHE A 88 1.86 1.13 13.69
C PHE A 88 1.31 -0.29 13.59
N ILE A 89 1.28 -1.03 14.70
CA ILE A 89 0.70 -2.38 14.74
C ILE A 89 -0.75 -2.39 14.21
N ASP A 90 -1.51 -1.34 14.53
CA ASP A 90 -2.92 -1.18 14.14
C ASP A 90 -3.08 -0.86 12.64
N ALA A 91 -2.02 -0.39 11.97
CA ALA A 91 -2.01 -0.14 10.52
C ALA A 91 -1.70 -1.40 9.69
N LYS A 92 -1.37 -2.54 10.32
CA LYS A 92 -1.05 -3.80 9.62
C LYS A 92 -2.17 -4.27 8.70
N GLU A 93 -3.41 -4.20 9.17
CA GLU A 93 -4.55 -4.66 8.39
C GLU A 93 -4.76 -3.80 7.15
N LEU A 94 -4.61 -2.48 7.27
CA LEU A 94 -4.62 -1.57 6.13
C LEU A 94 -3.49 -1.91 5.14
N ALA A 95 -2.28 -2.15 5.62
CA ALA A 95 -1.15 -2.51 4.77
C ALA A 95 -1.42 -3.79 3.96
N ILE A 96 -2.07 -4.79 4.58
CA ILE A 96 -2.49 -6.03 3.93
C ILE A 96 -3.54 -5.77 2.86
N GLU A 97 -4.56 -4.99 3.16
CA GLU A 97 -5.62 -4.69 2.18
C GLU A 97 -5.08 -3.86 1.00
N LEU A 98 -4.25 -2.85 1.25
CA LEU A 98 -3.60 -2.07 0.19
C LEU A 98 -2.71 -2.95 -0.70
N GLN A 99 -1.94 -3.88 -0.10
CA GLN A 99 -1.11 -4.82 -0.86
C GLN A 99 -1.98 -5.74 -1.74
N LYS A 100 -3.10 -6.24 -1.24
CA LYS A 100 -4.02 -7.06 -2.03
C LYS A 100 -4.65 -6.28 -3.17
N GLU A 101 -5.05 -5.03 -2.96
CA GLU A 101 -5.65 -4.22 -4.03
C GLU A 101 -4.62 -3.87 -5.12
N LEU A 102 -3.36 -3.62 -4.75
CA LEU A 102 -2.31 -3.26 -5.71
C LEU A 102 -1.62 -4.46 -6.38
N PHE A 103 -1.58 -5.62 -5.73
CA PHE A 103 -0.79 -6.79 -6.15
C PHE A 103 -1.55 -8.12 -6.17
N GLY A 104 -2.72 -8.21 -5.53
CA GLY A 104 -3.45 -9.45 -5.20
C GLY A 104 -4.16 -10.18 -6.35
N LYS A 105 -3.81 -9.87 -7.62
CA LYS A 105 -4.28 -10.61 -8.81
C LYS A 105 -3.14 -10.92 -9.79
N ARG A 106 -1.98 -11.36 -9.29
CA ARG A 106 -0.83 -11.79 -10.12
C ARG A 106 -0.78 -13.30 -10.39
N SER A 107 -1.90 -13.89 -10.80
CA SER A 107 -1.79 -14.91 -11.86
C SER A 107 -2.05 -14.18 -13.18
N TYR A 108 -1.06 -14.24 -14.08
CA TYR A 108 -1.04 -13.62 -15.41
C TYR A 108 -0.52 -12.17 -15.48
N TYR A 109 0.80 -12.08 -15.66
CA TYR A 109 1.46 -11.31 -16.71
C TYR A 109 0.56 -10.34 -17.50
N TYR A 110 0.88 -9.04 -17.43
CA TYR A 110 0.71 -8.08 -18.54
C TYR A 110 -0.61 -8.14 -19.33
N ARG A 111 -1.75 -8.35 -18.66
CA ARG A 111 -3.07 -8.16 -19.28
C ARG A 111 -3.96 -7.31 -18.40
N HIS A 112 -3.93 -6.03 -18.74
CA HIS A 112 -4.82 -4.94 -18.40
C HIS A 112 -6.26 -5.42 -18.34
N SER A 113 -6.72 -5.73 -17.13
CA SER A 113 -8.13 -5.97 -16.90
C SER A 113 -8.87 -4.63 -16.88
N ARG A 114 -10.13 -4.62 -17.32
CA ARG A 114 -11.04 -3.47 -17.35
C ARG A 114 -11.36 -2.87 -15.95
N HIS A 115 -10.54 -3.16 -14.94
CA HIS A 115 -10.71 -2.80 -13.54
C HIS A 115 -9.76 -1.69 -13.06
N GLU A 116 -8.85 -1.22 -13.92
CA GLU A 116 -7.95 -0.10 -13.61
C GLU A 116 -8.71 1.21 -13.31
N ASP A 117 -9.91 1.37 -13.88
CA ASP A 117 -10.78 2.55 -13.70
C ASP A 117 -11.22 2.76 -12.24
N PHE A 118 -11.02 1.76 -11.37
CA PHE A 118 -11.47 1.78 -9.98
C PHE A 118 -10.32 1.69 -8.96
N MET A 119 -9.05 1.79 -9.35
CA MET A 119 -7.94 1.59 -8.40
C MET A 119 -7.97 2.58 -7.23
N TYR A 120 -8.19 3.87 -7.48
CA TYR A 120 -8.39 4.84 -6.39
C TYR A 120 -9.58 4.47 -5.52
N ASN A 121 -10.70 4.05 -6.12
CA ASN A 121 -11.90 3.66 -5.39
C ASN A 121 -11.69 2.40 -4.54
N ASN A 122 -10.94 1.42 -5.04
CA ASN A 122 -10.58 0.21 -4.29
C ASN A 122 -9.71 0.55 -3.08
N ILE A 123 -8.73 1.44 -3.26
CA ILE A 123 -7.87 1.92 -2.17
C ILE A 123 -8.72 2.69 -1.15
N ILE A 124 -9.59 3.60 -1.58
CA ILE A 124 -10.54 4.32 -0.72
C ILE A 124 -11.44 3.35 0.04
N MET A 125 -11.94 2.29 -0.61
CA MET A 125 -12.73 1.25 0.04
C MET A 125 -11.92 0.47 1.08
N ALA A 126 -10.64 0.17 0.81
CA ALA A 126 -9.75 -0.45 1.80
C ALA A 126 -9.60 0.45 3.04
N PHE A 127 -9.37 1.75 2.85
CA PHE A 127 -9.36 2.73 3.93
C PHE A 127 -10.67 2.74 4.73
N ASN A 128 -11.81 2.83 4.04
CA ASN A 128 -13.12 2.85 4.69
C ASN A 128 -13.40 1.57 5.49
N ARG A 129 -13.00 0.40 4.97
CA ARG A 129 -13.11 -0.86 5.71
C ARG A 129 -12.26 -0.84 6.97
N THR A 130 -11.01 -0.41 6.89
CA THR A 130 -10.13 -0.29 8.07
C THR A 130 -10.70 0.69 9.08
N ILE A 131 -11.15 1.88 8.65
CA ILE A 131 -11.80 2.87 9.53
C ILE A 131 -13.01 2.26 10.22
N GLY A 132 -13.89 1.58 9.47
CA GLY A 132 -15.05 0.90 10.05
C GLY A 132 -14.68 -0.19 11.05
N GLN A 133 -13.56 -0.90 10.84
CA GLN A 133 -13.04 -1.87 11.83
C GLN A 133 -12.50 -1.20 13.09
N ILE A 134 -11.87 -0.02 12.98
CA ILE A 134 -11.44 0.80 14.11
C ILE A 134 -12.67 1.32 14.88
N GLU A 135 -13.64 1.91 14.18
CA GLU A 135 -14.89 2.41 14.77
C GLU A 135 -15.68 1.29 15.48
N ALA A 136 -15.65 0.06 14.94
CA ALA A 136 -16.25 -1.12 15.56
C ALA A 136 -15.42 -1.74 16.70
N GLY A 137 -14.26 -1.18 17.04
CA GLY A 137 -13.37 -1.68 18.11
C GLY A 137 -12.66 -3.01 17.78
N LYS A 138 -12.68 -3.46 16.51
CA LYS A 138 -11.97 -4.67 16.06
C LYS A 138 -10.47 -4.42 15.89
N ILE A 139 -10.13 -3.21 15.48
CA ILE A 139 -8.76 -2.69 15.52
C ILE A 139 -8.69 -1.71 16.69
N PRO A 140 -7.72 -1.84 17.61
CA PRO A 140 -7.55 -0.90 18.71
C PRO A 140 -7.36 0.54 18.19
N ASN A 141 -8.15 1.47 18.72
CA ASN A 141 -7.90 2.89 18.50
C ASN A 141 -6.98 3.42 19.61
N ARG A 142 -5.67 3.30 19.42
CA ARG A 142 -4.71 3.88 20.36
C ARG A 142 -4.60 5.37 20.08
N THR A 143 -5.36 6.17 20.81
CA THR A 143 -5.10 7.61 20.87
C THR A 143 -3.73 7.81 21.50
N TRP A 144 -2.85 8.54 20.81
CA TRP A 144 -1.60 9.02 21.37
C TRP A 144 -1.96 9.98 22.51
N THR A 145 -2.06 9.47 23.74
CA THR A 145 -2.05 10.31 24.93
C THR A 145 -0.60 10.65 25.19
N ASN A 146 -0.24 11.92 24.96
CA ASN A 146 1.06 12.49 25.35
C ASN A 146 1.34 12.24 26.84
#